data_AF-A0A6V7XQL3-F1
#
_entry.id   AF-A0A6V7XQL3-F1
#
_cell.length_a   1.000
_cell.length_b   1.000
_cell.length_c   1.000
_cell.angle_alpha   90.00
_cell.angle_beta   90.00
_cell.angle_gamma   90.00
#
_symmetry.space_group_name_H-M   'P 1'
#
loop_
_entity.id
_entity.type
_entity.pdbx_description
1 polymer ?
#
loop_
_entity_poly.entity_id
_entity_poly.type
_entity_poly.pdbx_seq_one_letter_code
_entity_poly.pdbx_strand_id
1 'polypeptide(L)'
;MLGIFILIFNFRRKIKDLFKKTAIISNTKLGLERGSLAKLVPLVTKQLGDAHPDLRINERNIIEKVANEERRLWAQQDEGFKHIENILGNLARGGTVPGDCVYELIYKNRIDLDSIKEYVKNRGFSIDESRFLDLAENRRRKQRKEDISS
;
A
#
# COMPACT_ATOMS: atom_id res chain seq x y z
N MET A 1 -23.77 18.40 -12.02
CA MET A 1 -23.16 17.19 -12.61
C MET A 1 -21.63 17.16 -12.48
N LEU A 2 -20.89 18.21 -12.86
CA LEU A 2 -19.41 18.24 -12.74
C LEU A 2 -18.88 18.19 -11.28
N GLY A 3 -19.54 18.88 -10.35
CA GLY A 3 -19.10 18.97 -8.94
C GLY A 3 -19.11 17.63 -8.21
N ILE A 4 -20.09 16.77 -8.50
CA ILE A 4 -20.20 15.41 -7.95
C ILE A 4 -19.06 14.52 -8.47
N PHE A 5 -18.71 14.65 -9.75
CA PHE A 5 -17.59 13.91 -10.33
C PHE A 5 -16.25 14.33 -9.70
N ILE A 6 -16.06 15.63 -9.45
CA ILE A 6 -14.85 16.16 -8.80
C ILE A 6 -14.79 15.73 -7.33
N LEU A 7 -15.91 15.73 -6.61
CA LEU A 7 -15.97 15.28 -5.23
C LEU A 7 -15.69 13.78 -5.12
N ILE A 8 -16.34 12.94 -5.94
CA ILE A 8 -16.09 11.50 -5.99
C ILE A 8 -14.67 11.20 -6.44
N PHE A 9 -14.11 11.96 -7.38
CA PHE A 9 -12.73 11.80 -7.84
C PHE A 9 -11.71 12.20 -6.77
N ASN A 10 -11.92 13.33 -6.09
CA ASN A 10 -11.07 13.78 -4.98
C ASN A 10 -11.20 12.89 -3.75
N PHE A 11 -12.41 12.40 -3.46
CA PHE A 11 -12.66 11.43 -2.40
C PHE A 11 -12.04 10.08 -2.74
N ARG A 12 -12.19 9.59 -3.98
CA ARG A 12 -11.49 8.39 -4.48
C ARG A 12 -9.98 8.54 -4.40
N ARG A 13 -9.43 9.70 -4.74
CA ARG A 13 -7.99 9.98 -4.65
C ARG A 13 -7.53 10.04 -3.19
N LYS A 14 -8.23 10.77 -2.32
CA LYS A 14 -7.93 10.85 -0.88
C LYS A 14 -8.10 9.51 -0.17
N ILE A 15 -9.16 8.76 -0.46
CA ILE A 15 -9.33 7.38 -0.01
C ILE A 15 -8.20 6.52 -0.54
N LYS A 16 -7.86 6.58 -1.82
CA LYS A 16 -6.74 5.78 -2.35
C LYS A 16 -5.41 6.14 -1.69
N ASP A 17 -5.17 7.41 -1.40
CA ASP A 17 -3.96 7.90 -0.73
C ASP A 17 -3.97 7.55 0.77
N LEU A 18 -5.13 7.60 1.43
CA LEU A 18 -5.35 7.17 2.82
C LEU A 18 -5.26 5.65 2.94
N PHE A 19 -5.75 4.88 1.98
CA PHE A 19 -5.59 3.43 1.95
C PHE A 19 -4.13 3.05 1.66
N LYS A 20 -3.46 3.78 0.76
CA LYS A 20 -2.01 3.59 0.52
C LYS A 20 -1.15 3.92 1.74
N LYS A 21 -1.42 5.04 2.41
CA LYS A 21 -0.64 5.51 3.57
C LYS A 21 -1.03 4.80 4.85
N THR A 22 -2.32 4.58 5.05
CA THR A 22 -2.89 4.03 6.28
C THR A 22 -3.15 2.54 6.09
N ALA A 23 -4.03 2.08 5.19
CA ALA A 23 -4.40 0.65 5.15
C ALA A 23 -3.24 -0.34 4.89
N ILE A 24 -2.20 0.04 4.17
CA ILE A 24 -1.04 -0.84 3.94
C ILE A 24 -0.07 -0.83 5.13
N ILE A 25 0.24 0.35 5.68
CA ILE A 25 1.13 0.49 6.85
C ILE A 25 0.40 0.07 8.14
N SER A 26 -0.92 0.15 8.14
CA SER A 26 -1.79 -0.12 9.27
C SER A 26 -2.39 -1.51 9.23
N ASN A 27 -2.62 -2.21 8.10
CA ASN A 27 -3.15 -3.58 8.19
C ASN A 27 -2.15 -4.53 8.85
N THR A 28 -0.88 -4.49 8.47
CA THR A 28 0.18 -5.31 9.09
C THR A 28 0.42 -4.92 10.54
N LYS A 29 0.32 -3.63 10.89
CA LYS A 29 0.54 -3.13 12.27
C LYS A 29 -0.70 -3.13 13.18
N LEU A 30 -1.91 -3.09 12.62
CA LEU A 30 -3.20 -3.09 13.36
C LEU A 30 -3.87 -4.46 13.36
N GLY A 31 -3.31 -5.47 12.67
CA GLY A 31 -3.86 -6.83 12.65
C GLY A 31 -5.23 -6.92 11.97
N LEU A 32 -5.51 -6.04 11.01
CA LEU A 32 -6.81 -6.01 10.34
C LEU A 32 -6.94 -7.20 9.37
N GLU A 33 -7.98 -8.01 9.57
CA GLU A 33 -8.28 -9.17 8.74
C GLU A 33 -8.61 -8.79 7.29
N ARG A 34 -8.34 -9.71 6.35
CA ARG A 34 -8.72 -9.53 4.93
C ARG A 34 -10.24 -9.33 4.82
N GLY A 35 -10.66 -8.25 4.15
CA GLY A 35 -12.08 -7.92 3.94
C GLY A 35 -12.69 -7.05 5.06
N SER A 36 -11.87 -6.54 5.99
CA SER A 36 -12.36 -5.74 7.12
C SER A 36 -12.56 -4.27 6.76
N LEU A 37 -11.87 -3.75 5.74
CA LEU A 37 -11.90 -2.31 5.42
C LEU A 37 -13.27 -1.87 4.87
N ALA A 38 -13.92 -2.71 4.07
CA ALA A 38 -15.26 -2.42 3.56
C ALA A 38 -16.31 -2.30 4.70
N LYS A 39 -16.07 -2.99 5.83
CA LYS A 39 -16.93 -2.93 7.03
C LYS A 39 -16.82 -1.59 7.76
N LEU A 40 -15.80 -0.79 7.49
CA LEU A 40 -15.62 0.54 8.08
C LEU A 40 -16.47 1.61 7.38
N VAL A 41 -16.87 1.39 6.12
CA VAL A 41 -17.60 2.37 5.33
C VAL A 41 -18.93 2.79 6.00
N PRO A 42 -19.78 1.87 6.51
CA PRO A 42 -21.00 2.27 7.22
C PRO A 42 -20.74 3.10 8.48
N LEU A 43 -19.64 2.83 9.19
CA LEU A 43 -19.27 3.60 10.40
C LEU A 43 -18.89 5.03 10.04
N VAL A 44 -18.09 5.20 8.98
CA VAL A 44 -17.67 6.50 8.46
C VAL A 44 -18.87 7.28 7.94
N THR A 45 -19.73 6.64 7.16
CA THR A 45 -20.96 7.27 6.63
C THR A 45 -21.91 7.67 7.76
N LYS A 46 -22.03 6.87 8.82
CA LYS A 46 -22.84 7.23 9.99
C LYS A 46 -22.32 8.49 10.70
N GLN A 47 -21.00 8.61 10.86
CA GLN A 47 -20.38 9.75 11.57
C GLN A 47 -20.31 11.02 10.72
N LEU A 48 -20.06 10.90 9.42
CA LEU A 48 -19.80 12.04 8.53
C LEU A 48 -20.94 12.36 7.56
N GLY A 49 -21.95 11.49 7.48
CA GLY A 49 -22.99 11.58 6.47
C GLY A 49 -23.89 12.81 6.58
N ASP A 50 -23.92 13.49 7.72
CA ASP A 50 -24.70 14.73 7.90
C ASP A 50 -23.97 15.93 7.28
N ALA A 51 -22.64 15.98 7.42
CA ALA A 51 -21.79 16.98 6.76
C ALA A 51 -21.55 16.65 5.27
N HIS A 52 -21.67 15.37 4.90
CA HIS A 52 -21.45 14.87 3.54
C HIS A 52 -22.55 13.90 3.11
N PRO A 53 -23.75 14.40 2.74
CA PRO A 53 -24.89 13.56 2.34
C PRO A 53 -24.59 12.60 1.19
N ASP A 54 -23.67 12.98 0.30
CA ASP A 54 -23.20 12.14 -0.81
C ASP A 54 -22.61 10.80 -0.36
N LEU A 55 -22.06 10.72 0.87
CA LEU A 55 -21.56 9.46 1.43
C LEU A 55 -22.71 8.49 1.71
N ARG A 56 -23.84 8.98 2.25
CA ARG A 56 -25.04 8.17 2.50
C ARG A 56 -25.66 7.71 1.18
N ILE A 57 -25.78 8.62 0.21
CA ILE A 57 -26.36 8.33 -1.11
C ILE A 57 -25.57 7.23 -1.83
N ASN A 58 -24.23 7.27 -1.75
CA ASN A 58 -23.36 6.38 -2.49
C ASN A 58 -22.80 5.21 -1.67
N GLU A 59 -23.26 4.98 -0.43
CA GLU A 59 -22.64 4.07 0.54
C GLU A 59 -22.38 2.67 -0.06
N ARG A 60 -23.38 2.06 -0.70
CA ARG A 60 -23.25 0.73 -1.31
C ARG A 60 -22.14 0.67 -2.37
N ASN A 61 -22.06 1.70 -3.22
CA ASN A 61 -21.03 1.80 -4.26
C ASN A 61 -19.63 2.01 -3.64
N ILE A 62 -19.55 2.79 -2.56
CA ILE A 62 -18.31 3.00 -1.81
C ILE A 62 -17.85 1.68 -1.17
N ILE A 63 -18.76 0.93 -0.53
CA ILE A 63 -18.47 -0.40 0.04
C ILE A 63 -17.87 -1.33 -1.03
N GLU A 64 -18.54 -1.44 -2.19
CA GLU A 64 -18.08 -2.32 -3.28
C GLU A 64 -16.70 -1.90 -3.80
N LYS A 65 -16.47 -0.60 -4.01
CA LYS A 65 -15.18 -0.07 -4.45
C LYS A 65 -14.08 -0.33 -3.43
N VAL A 66 -14.35 -0.14 -2.15
CA VAL A 66 -13.38 -0.41 -1.07
C VAL A 66 -13.07 -1.89 -1.01
N ALA A 67 -14.06 -2.77 -1.08
CA ALA A 67 -13.85 -4.22 -1.11
C ALA A 67 -13.02 -4.67 -2.31
N ASN A 68 -13.26 -4.09 -3.49
CA ASN A 68 -12.50 -4.40 -4.71
C ASN A 68 -11.04 -3.93 -4.61
N GLU A 69 -10.81 -2.71 -4.13
CA GLU A 69 -9.45 -2.20 -3.94
C GLU A 69 -8.71 -3.00 -2.86
N GLU A 70 -9.38 -3.35 -1.75
CA GLU A 70 -8.82 -4.21 -0.71
C GLU A 70 -8.39 -5.58 -1.28
N ARG A 71 -9.26 -6.27 -2.03
CA ARG A 71 -8.91 -7.53 -2.69
C ARG A 71 -7.70 -7.39 -3.61
N ARG A 72 -7.63 -6.31 -4.39
CA ARG A 72 -6.51 -6.02 -5.29
C ARG A 72 -5.21 -5.80 -4.51
N LEU A 73 -5.25 -5.06 -3.41
CA LEU A 73 -4.08 -4.81 -2.57
C LEU A 73 -3.54 -6.11 -1.97
N TRP A 74 -4.41 -6.99 -1.47
CA TRP A 74 -4.00 -8.30 -0.96
C TRP A 74 -3.38 -9.18 -2.04
N ALA A 75 -3.99 -9.26 -3.22
CA ALA A 75 -3.43 -10.00 -4.34
C ALA A 75 -2.03 -9.47 -4.74
N GLN A 76 -1.87 -8.15 -4.73
CA GLN A 76 -0.60 -7.50 -5.04
C GLN A 76 0.48 -7.78 -3.97
N GLN A 77 0.09 -7.87 -2.70
CA GLN A 77 0.98 -8.24 -1.60
C GLN A 77 1.39 -9.71 -1.70
N ASP A 78 0.44 -10.60 -1.98
CA ASP A 78 0.68 -12.03 -2.19
C ASP A 78 1.65 -12.28 -3.36
N GLU A 79 1.52 -11.52 -4.46
CA GLU A 79 2.48 -11.51 -5.57
C GLU A 79 3.89 -11.09 -5.09
N GLY A 80 3.97 -10.11 -4.19
CA GLY A 80 5.24 -9.64 -3.64
C GLY A 80 5.95 -10.72 -2.81
N PHE A 81 5.22 -11.45 -1.97
CA PHE A 81 5.82 -12.57 -1.21
C PHE A 81 6.28 -13.70 -2.13
N LYS A 82 5.52 -14.04 -3.17
CA LYS A 82 5.98 -15.00 -4.18
C LYS A 82 7.26 -14.52 -4.89
N HIS A 83 7.35 -13.22 -5.16
CA HIS A 83 8.54 -12.64 -5.77
C HIS A 83 9.76 -12.72 -4.84
N ILE A 84 9.58 -12.46 -3.54
CA ILE A 84 10.63 -12.64 -2.53
C ILE A 84 11.12 -14.09 -2.53
N GLU A 85 10.21 -15.07 -2.46
CA GLU A 85 10.60 -16.50 -2.46
C GLU A 85 11.41 -16.88 -3.70
N ASN A 86 11.04 -16.38 -4.88
CA ASN A 86 11.83 -16.59 -6.10
C ASN A 86 13.23 -15.99 -6.00
N ILE A 87 13.38 -14.80 -5.41
CA ILE A 87 14.70 -14.19 -5.18
C ILE A 87 15.52 -15.08 -4.23
N LEU A 88 14.94 -15.48 -3.10
CA LEU A 88 15.61 -16.31 -2.11
C LEU A 88 16.05 -17.67 -2.69
N GLY A 89 15.23 -18.28 -3.55
CA GLY A 89 15.56 -19.53 -4.24
C GLY A 89 16.75 -19.43 -5.20
N ASN A 90 17.08 -18.23 -5.67
CA ASN A 90 18.23 -17.98 -6.55
C ASN A 90 19.49 -17.54 -5.77
N LEU A 91 19.40 -17.34 -4.46
CA LEU A 91 20.51 -16.93 -3.62
C LEU A 91 21.18 -18.15 -2.96
N ALA A 92 22.48 -18.05 -2.73
CA ALA A 92 23.19 -18.99 -1.87
C ALA A 92 22.65 -18.88 -0.43
N ARG A 93 22.70 -19.98 0.34
CA ARG A 93 22.30 -19.99 1.76
C ARG A 93 23.05 -18.90 2.53
N GLY A 94 22.36 -18.12 3.35
CA GLY A 94 22.97 -17.00 4.06
C GLY A 94 23.14 -15.74 3.21
N GLY A 95 22.67 -15.75 1.96
CA GLY A 95 22.84 -14.66 1.02
C GLY A 95 22.12 -13.37 1.40
N THR A 96 22.41 -12.32 0.64
CA THR A 96 21.86 -10.99 0.82
C THR A 96 20.93 -10.65 -0.34
N VAL A 97 19.70 -10.28 -0.03
CA VAL A 97 18.73 -9.80 -1.02
C VAL A 97 19.17 -8.41 -1.50
N PRO A 98 19.31 -8.20 -2.82
CA PRO A 98 19.71 -6.90 -3.37
C PRO A 98 18.75 -5.78 -2.98
N GLY A 99 19.29 -4.60 -2.63
CA GLY A 99 18.50 -3.45 -2.22
C GLY A 99 17.58 -2.91 -3.32
N ASP A 100 17.95 -3.08 -4.59
CA ASP A 100 17.09 -2.78 -5.74
C ASP A 100 15.81 -3.64 -5.74
N CYS A 101 15.93 -4.95 -5.45
CA CYS A 101 14.77 -5.84 -5.33
C CYS A 101 13.88 -5.46 -4.14
N VAL A 102 14.48 -5.11 -3.00
CA VAL A 102 13.72 -4.62 -1.83
C VAL A 102 12.98 -3.33 -2.16
N TYR A 103 13.64 -2.41 -2.86
CA TYR A 103 13.03 -1.17 -3.31
C TYR A 103 11.83 -1.44 -4.23
N GLU A 104 11.95 -2.36 -5.17
CA GLU A 104 10.86 -2.76 -6.06
C GLU A 104 9.69 -3.37 -5.29
N LEU A 105 9.93 -4.24 -4.31
CA LEU A 105 8.87 -4.84 -3.48
C LEU A 105 8.08 -3.78 -2.71
N ILE A 106 8.77 -2.80 -2.13
CA ILE A 106 8.12 -1.70 -1.42
C ILE A 106 7.34 -0.82 -2.40
N TYR A 107 7.94 -0.48 -3.54
CA TYR A 107 7.35 0.42 -4.52
C TYR A 107 6.20 -0.19 -5.31
N LYS A 108 6.31 -1.46 -5.72
CA LYS A 108 5.31 -2.17 -6.51
C LYS A 108 4.31 -2.84 -5.60
N ASN A 109 4.77 -3.73 -4.71
CA ASN A 109 3.93 -4.64 -3.94
C ASN A 109 3.45 -4.05 -2.61
N ARG A 110 3.99 -2.91 -2.19
CA ARG A 110 3.56 -2.17 -1.00
C ARG A 110 3.82 -2.92 0.32
N ILE A 111 4.76 -3.85 0.33
CA ILE A 111 5.20 -4.50 1.56
C ILE A 111 6.09 -3.50 2.31
N ASP A 112 5.95 -3.35 3.62
CA ASP A 112 6.85 -2.50 4.39
C ASP A 112 8.22 -3.17 4.61
N LEU A 113 9.25 -2.35 4.85
CA LEU A 113 10.63 -2.81 4.98
C LEU A 113 10.79 -3.80 6.14
N ASP A 114 10.13 -3.55 7.28
CA ASP A 114 10.25 -4.38 8.47
C ASP A 114 9.69 -5.78 8.22
N SER A 115 8.53 -5.87 7.55
CA SER A 115 7.94 -7.14 7.11
C SER A 115 8.87 -7.92 6.17
N ILE A 116 9.53 -7.24 5.22
CA ILE A 116 10.50 -7.88 4.31
C ILE A 116 11.70 -8.41 5.12
N LYS A 117 12.26 -7.57 6.01
CA LYS A 117 13.41 -7.94 6.86
C LYS A 117 13.10 -9.17 7.70
N GLU A 118 11.96 -9.19 8.37
CA GLU A 118 11.52 -10.32 9.19
C GLU A 118 11.34 -11.58 8.34
N TYR A 119 10.69 -11.45 7.18
CA TYR A 119 10.42 -12.57 6.28
C TYR A 119 11.69 -13.24 5.77
N VAL A 120 12.70 -12.47 5.35
CA VAL A 120 13.97 -13.02 4.85
C VAL A 120 14.85 -13.53 5.99
N LYS A 121 14.85 -12.84 7.14
CA LYS A 121 15.60 -13.25 8.33
C LYS A 121 15.15 -14.61 8.84
N ASN A 122 13.84 -14.85 8.88
CA ASN A 122 13.26 -16.14 9.28
C ASN A 122 13.65 -17.31 8.34
N ARG A 123 14.18 -17.00 7.15
CA ARG A 123 14.71 -17.97 6.17
C ARG A 123 16.24 -18.02 6.14
N GLY A 124 16.92 -17.29 7.04
CA GLY A 124 18.37 -17.24 7.12
C GLY A 124 19.03 -16.36 6.07
N PHE A 125 18.34 -15.36 5.53
CA PHE A 125 18.89 -14.38 4.59
C PHE A 125 18.93 -12.98 5.22
N SER A 126 19.69 -12.08 4.59
CA SER A 126 19.75 -10.66 4.94
C SER A 126 19.31 -9.79 3.77
N ILE A 127 19.22 -8.47 3.97
CA ILE A 127 18.97 -7.51 2.89
C ILE A 127 20.10 -6.49 2.80
N ASP A 128 20.35 -5.99 1.59
CA ASP A 128 21.22 -4.84 1.38
C ASP A 128 20.45 -3.54 1.68
N GLU A 129 20.47 -3.15 2.96
CA GLU A 129 19.80 -1.94 3.44
C GLU A 129 20.43 -0.66 2.88
N SER A 130 21.76 -0.65 2.72
CA SER A 130 22.48 0.54 2.25
C SER A 130 22.03 0.89 0.84
N ARG A 131 22.02 -0.10 -0.06
CA ARG A 131 21.57 0.10 -1.44
C ARG A 131 20.11 0.52 -1.51
N PHE A 132 19.25 -0.06 -0.69
CA PHE A 132 17.85 0.35 -0.59
C PHE A 132 17.71 1.83 -0.19
N LEU A 133 18.44 2.28 0.83
CA LEU A 133 18.40 3.65 1.32
C LEU A 133 18.88 4.66 0.26
N ASP A 134 19.96 4.33 -0.44
CA ASP A 134 20.48 5.16 -1.54
C ASP A 134 19.45 5.34 -2.66
N LEU A 135 18.75 4.27 -3.05
CA LEU A 135 17.69 4.33 -4.05
C LEU A 135 16.49 5.17 -3.58
N ALA A 136 16.08 4.99 -2.32
CA ALA A 136 14.99 5.75 -1.72
C ALA A 136 15.31 7.25 -1.66
N GLU A 137 16.55 7.61 -1.31
CA GLU A 137 16.98 9.00 -1.29
C GLU A 137 17.04 9.60 -2.70
N ASN A 138 17.63 8.89 -3.66
CA ASN A 138 17.70 9.32 -5.06
C ASN A 138 16.31 9.56 -5.65
N ARG A 139 15.32 8.71 -5.34
CA ARG A 139 13.94 8.92 -5.80
C ARG A 139 13.32 10.16 -5.17
N ARG A 140 13.50 10.37 -3.86
CA ARG A 140 13.02 11.58 -3.17
C ARG A 140 13.62 12.85 -3.77
N ARG A 141 14.92 12.84 -4.08
CA ARG A 141 15.60 13.96 -4.74
C ARG A 141 15.01 14.24 -6.14
N LYS A 142 14.72 13.20 -6.93
CA LYS A 142 14.08 13.35 -8.25
C LYS A 142 12.66 13.94 -8.15
N GLN A 143 11.83 13.39 -7.25
CA GLN A 143 10.46 13.90 -7.03
C GLN A 143 10.45 15.38 -6.63
N ARG A 144 11.32 15.80 -5.71
CA ARG A 144 11.44 17.22 -5.33
C ARG A 144 11.80 18.12 -6.52
N LYS A 145 12.67 17.65 -7.44
CA LYS A 145 13.03 18.43 -8.63
C LYS A 145 11.89 18.52 -9.64
N GLU A 146 11.14 17.43 -9.82
CA GLU A 146 9.95 17.39 -10.68
C GLU A 146 8.85 18.31 -10.14
N ASP A 147 8.59 18.29 -8.83
CA ASP A 147 7.59 19.14 -8.17
C ASP A 147 7.94 20.64 -8.20
N ILE A 148 9.22 20.99 -8.26
CA ILE A 148 9.70 22.39 -8.38
C ILE A 148 9.63 22.86 -9.85
N SER A 149 9.60 21.93 -10.80
CA SER A 149 9.61 22.21 -12.24
C SER A 149 8.22 22.16 -12.88
N SER A 150 7.16 21.89 -12.12
CA SER A 150 5.77 21.76 -12.58
C SER A 150 4.84 22.74 -11.87
#